data_AF-A0A7S1ZTQ2-F1
#
_entry.id   AF-A0A7S1ZTQ2-F1
#
_cell.length_a   1.000
_cell.length_b   1.000
_cell.length_c   1.000
_cell.angle_alpha   90.00
_cell.angle_beta   90.00
_cell.angle_gamma   90.00
#
_symmetry.space_group_name_H-M   'P 1'
#
loop_
_entity.id
_entity.type
_entity.pdbx_description
1 polymer ?
#
loop_
_entity_poly.entity_id
_entity_poly.type
_entity_poly.pdbx_seq_one_letter_code
_entity_poly.pdbx_strand_id
1 'polypeptide(L)'
;KSSRRVLTASATAIAARISECCRVVGVQMTVGTEGDSTQAFLTTQDGVEMKVFLWEGRDERRISGEGGVIVEVQRYFGDATKYHNYARYVLQAAEGKFDIEDYRDKKARERSYYEVSRKMLADTEQETKCAVALATVQALFQSGKADACELALQSLAFLTDPSHSRSEIALSAGRAVLAGSNNATGGGDKPDIR
;
A
#
# COMPACT_ATOMS: atom_id res chain seq x y z
N LYS A 1 5.24 -22.96 -4.91
CA LYS A 1 4.39 -24.09 -4.49
C LYS A 1 4.38 -24.13 -2.97
N SER A 2 3.21 -24.31 -2.36
CA SER A 2 3.06 -24.44 -0.91
C SER A 2 1.95 -25.46 -0.64
N SER A 3 2.17 -26.40 0.28
CA SER A 3 1.19 -27.43 0.60
C SER A 3 1.04 -27.63 2.11
N ARG A 4 -0.10 -28.20 2.50
CA ARG A 4 -0.46 -28.50 3.90
C ARG A 4 -1.31 -29.75 3.93
N ARG A 5 -1.11 -30.62 4.92
CA ARG A 5 -1.97 -31.77 5.18
C ARG A 5 -2.87 -31.47 6.38
N VAL A 6 -4.18 -31.65 6.22
CA VAL A 6 -5.20 -31.39 7.24
C VAL A 6 -5.89 -32.70 7.58
N LEU A 7 -5.77 -33.14 8.84
CA LEU A 7 -6.28 -34.44 9.29
C LEU A 7 -7.69 -34.38 9.88
N THR A 8 -8.15 -33.19 10.27
CA THR A 8 -9.32 -33.01 11.13
C THR A 8 -10.61 -32.61 10.40
N ALA A 9 -10.57 -32.49 9.07
CA ALA A 9 -11.69 -31.98 8.28
C ALA A 9 -11.82 -32.69 6.94
N SER A 10 -13.06 -32.81 6.45
CA SER A 10 -13.36 -33.31 5.11
C SER A 10 -12.97 -32.30 4.03
N ALA A 11 -12.77 -32.77 2.79
CA ALA A 11 -12.45 -31.92 1.65
C ALA A 11 -13.50 -30.82 1.44
N THR A 12 -14.79 -31.14 1.61
CA THR A 12 -15.89 -30.17 1.51
C THR A 12 -15.81 -29.08 2.57
N ALA A 13 -15.52 -29.43 3.82
CA ALA A 13 -15.37 -28.45 4.90
C ALA A 13 -14.16 -27.53 4.66
N ILE A 14 -13.05 -28.09 4.16
CA ILE A 14 -11.85 -27.33 3.79
C ILE A 14 -12.16 -26.39 2.62
N ALA A 15 -12.84 -26.86 1.58
CA ALA A 15 -13.25 -26.05 0.43
C ALA A 15 -14.13 -24.87 0.86
N ALA A 16 -15.10 -25.10 1.76
CA ALA A 16 -15.95 -24.04 2.31
C ALA A 16 -15.14 -22.97 3.06
N ARG A 17 -14.16 -23.38 3.88
CA ARG A 17 -13.28 -22.44 4.60
C ARG A 17 -12.40 -21.63 3.65
N ILE A 18 -11.85 -22.28 2.62
CA ILE A 18 -11.04 -21.60 1.60
C ILE A 18 -11.91 -20.60 0.83
N SER A 19 -13.12 -20.99 0.43
CA SER A 19 -14.07 -20.11 -0.25
C SER A 19 -14.38 -18.85 0.59
N GLU A 20 -14.62 -19.03 1.89
CA GLU A 20 -14.90 -17.91 2.78
C GLU A 20 -13.68 -17.00 2.98
N CYS A 21 -12.49 -17.59 3.11
CA CYS A 21 -11.24 -16.83 3.13
C CYS A 21 -11.06 -16.02 1.85
N CYS A 22 -11.28 -16.61 0.68
CA CYS A 22 -11.19 -15.91 -0.60
C CYS A 22 -12.16 -14.73 -0.67
N ARG A 23 -13.41 -14.90 -0.19
CA ARG A 23 -14.40 -13.83 -0.09
C ARG A 23 -13.92 -12.67 0.78
N VAL A 24 -13.36 -12.95 1.96
CA VAL A 24 -12.86 -11.93 2.90
C VAL A 24 -11.64 -11.19 2.34
N VAL A 25 -10.73 -11.93 1.71
CA VAL A 25 -9.46 -11.38 1.19
C VAL A 25 -9.67 -10.63 -0.14
N GLY A 26 -10.80 -10.83 -0.81
CA GLY A 26 -11.11 -10.22 -2.11
C GLY A 26 -10.47 -10.96 -3.28
N VAL A 27 -10.38 -12.29 -3.17
CA VAL A 27 -9.86 -13.18 -4.21
C VAL A 27 -11.03 -13.81 -4.94
N GLN A 28 -11.04 -13.69 -6.26
CA GLN A 28 -12.02 -14.38 -7.10
C GLN A 28 -11.63 -15.84 -7.21
N MET A 29 -12.57 -16.74 -6.91
CA MET A 29 -12.40 -18.18 -7.03
C MET A 29 -13.32 -18.74 -8.10
N THR A 30 -12.77 -19.49 -9.04
CA THR A 30 -13.52 -20.25 -10.04
C THR A 30 -13.21 -21.73 -9.87
N VAL A 31 -14.25 -22.53 -9.69
CA VAL A 31 -14.14 -23.99 -9.57
C VAL A 31 -14.35 -24.60 -10.95
N GLY A 32 -13.54 -25.61 -11.31
CA GLY A 32 -13.71 -26.31 -12.58
C GLY A 32 -15.08 -26.98 -12.65
N THR A 33 -15.82 -26.74 -13.74
CA THR A 33 -17.16 -27.32 -13.97
C THR A 33 -17.13 -28.76 -14.50
N GLU A 34 -15.98 -29.24 -14.97
CA GLU A 34 -15.84 -30.58 -15.55
C GLU A 34 -15.08 -31.51 -14.60
N GLY A 35 -15.80 -32.33 -13.83
CA GLY A 35 -15.29 -33.51 -13.11
C GLY A 35 -14.34 -33.27 -11.92
N ASP A 36 -13.52 -32.22 -11.96
CA ASP A 36 -12.46 -31.93 -10.99
C ASP A 36 -12.93 -30.90 -9.95
N SER A 37 -13.88 -31.31 -9.11
CA SER A 37 -14.27 -30.55 -7.90
C SER A 37 -13.12 -30.35 -6.88
N THR A 38 -11.97 -30.98 -7.14
CA THR A 38 -10.74 -30.91 -6.36
C THR A 38 -9.83 -29.75 -6.75
N GLN A 39 -10.12 -29.03 -7.83
CA GLN A 39 -9.31 -27.91 -8.31
C GLN A 39 -10.09 -26.59 -8.35
N ALA A 40 -9.45 -25.51 -7.91
CA ALA A 40 -9.93 -24.15 -8.09
C ALA A 40 -8.84 -23.23 -8.64
N PHE A 41 -9.25 -22.27 -9.47
CA PHE A 41 -8.43 -21.17 -9.92
C PHE A 41 -8.76 -19.93 -9.08
N LEU A 42 -7.71 -19.23 -8.66
CA LEU A 42 -7.80 -18.03 -7.84
C LEU A 42 -7.12 -16.86 -8.56
N THR A 43 -7.85 -15.75 -8.67
CA THR A 43 -7.36 -14.50 -9.24
C THR A 43 -7.50 -13.38 -8.21
N THR A 44 -6.37 -12.72 -7.91
CA THR A 44 -6.32 -11.62 -6.93
C THR A 44 -6.38 -10.25 -7.62
N GLN A 45 -6.81 -9.22 -6.89
CA GLN A 45 -6.82 -7.84 -7.38
C GLN A 45 -5.41 -7.30 -7.70
N ASP A 46 -4.38 -7.87 -7.07
CA ASP A 46 -2.97 -7.53 -7.28
C ASP A 46 -2.38 -8.23 -8.54
N GLY A 47 -3.19 -8.91 -9.36
CA GLY A 47 -2.73 -9.61 -10.57
C GLY A 47 -1.98 -10.92 -10.33
N VAL A 48 -2.08 -11.49 -9.12
CA VAL A 48 -1.58 -12.85 -8.84
C VAL A 48 -2.63 -13.88 -9.20
N GLU A 49 -2.21 -14.88 -9.97
CA GLU A 49 -3.01 -16.04 -10.35
C GLU A 49 -2.42 -17.30 -9.71
N MET A 50 -3.27 -18.11 -9.10
CA MET A 50 -2.86 -19.35 -8.44
C MET A 50 -3.89 -20.46 -8.62
N LYS A 51 -3.42 -21.71 -8.57
CA LYS A 51 -4.26 -22.91 -8.57
C LYS A 51 -4.23 -23.54 -7.19
N VAL A 52 -5.40 -23.93 -6.70
CA VAL A 52 -5.57 -24.69 -5.47
C VAL A 52 -6.02 -26.09 -5.83
N PHE A 53 -5.38 -27.09 -5.24
CA PHE A 53 -5.70 -28.50 -5.39
C PHE A 53 -6.00 -29.10 -4.02
N LEU A 54 -7.03 -29.93 -3.96
CA LEU A 54 -7.41 -30.73 -2.82
C LEU A 54 -7.23 -32.21 -3.17
N TRP A 55 -6.31 -32.87 -2.50
CA TRP A 55 -6.07 -34.30 -2.67
C TRP A 55 -6.48 -35.05 -1.42
N GLU A 56 -7.21 -36.15 -1.56
CA GLU A 56 -7.39 -37.07 -0.45
C GLU A 56 -6.09 -37.85 -0.23
N GLY A 57 -5.51 -37.71 0.96
CA GLY A 57 -4.35 -38.50 1.35
C GLY A 57 -4.76 -39.96 1.48
N ARG A 58 -4.11 -40.84 0.72
CA ARG A 58 -4.15 -42.28 1.01
C ARG A 58 -3.08 -42.59 2.05
N ASP A 59 -3.47 -43.27 3.12
CA ASP A 59 -2.52 -43.90 4.02
C ASP A 59 -2.39 -45.36 3.59
N GLU A 60 -1.24 -45.77 3.06
CA GLU A 60 -1.03 -47.16 2.57
C GLU A 60 -1.17 -48.22 3.68
N ARG A 61 -1.16 -47.80 4.95
CA ARG A 61 -1.20 -48.70 6.11
C ARG A 61 -2.54 -48.73 6.85
N ARG A 62 -3.53 -47.90 6.48
CA ARG A 62 -4.84 -47.84 7.16
C ARG A 62 -6.01 -47.50 6.24
N ILE A 63 -7.20 -47.82 6.72
CA ILE A 63 -8.51 -47.73 6.05
C ILE A 63 -8.72 -46.35 5.40
N SER A 64 -9.32 -46.36 4.20
CA SER A 64 -9.70 -45.14 3.45
C SER A 64 -10.38 -44.12 4.37
N GLY A 65 -9.81 -42.93 4.49
CA GLY A 65 -10.34 -41.82 5.30
C GLY A 65 -9.41 -41.30 6.41
N GLU A 66 -8.42 -42.07 6.87
CA GLU A 66 -7.48 -41.60 7.92
C GLU A 66 -6.33 -40.73 7.40
N GLY A 67 -6.11 -40.71 6.09
CA GLY A 67 -5.00 -39.97 5.50
C GLY A 67 -5.20 -38.44 5.43
N GLY A 68 -6.38 -37.93 5.78
CA GLY A 68 -6.69 -36.49 5.72
C GLY A 68 -6.65 -35.92 4.30
N VAL A 69 -6.69 -34.58 4.19
CA VAL A 69 -6.72 -33.86 2.92
C VAL A 69 -5.46 -33.03 2.76
N ILE A 70 -4.79 -33.16 1.61
CA ILE A 70 -3.64 -32.34 1.24
C ILE A 70 -4.15 -31.17 0.41
N VAL A 71 -3.93 -29.97 0.91
CA VAL A 71 -4.19 -28.71 0.20
C VAL A 71 -2.88 -28.24 -0.41
N GLU A 72 -2.87 -28.03 -1.72
CA GLU A 72 -1.71 -27.51 -2.44
C GLU A 72 -2.08 -26.23 -3.19
N VAL A 73 -1.25 -25.20 -3.05
CA VAL A 73 -1.38 -23.92 -3.75
C VAL A 73 -0.17 -23.73 -4.67
N GLN A 74 -0.41 -23.61 -5.96
CA GLN A 74 0.61 -23.37 -6.98
C GLN A 74 0.47 -21.97 -7.57
N ARG A 75 1.59 -21.26 -7.70
CA ARG A 75 1.65 -19.98 -8.42
C ARG A 75 1.58 -20.27 -9.91
N TYR A 76 0.69 -19.57 -10.62
CA TYR A 76 0.63 -19.58 -12.07
C TYR A 76 1.25 -18.30 -12.64
N PHE A 77 0.86 -17.13 -12.11
CA PHE A 77 1.35 -15.82 -12.56
C PHE A 77 1.36 -14.78 -11.42
N GLY A 78 2.02 -13.63 -11.62
CA GLY A 78 2.05 -12.48 -10.69
C GLY A 78 3.21 -12.49 -9.70
N ASP A 79 3.30 -11.51 -8.78
CA ASP A 79 4.43 -11.34 -7.85
C ASP A 79 4.60 -12.49 -6.83
N ALA A 80 5.85 -12.85 -6.51
CA ALA A 80 6.18 -13.95 -5.61
C ALA A 80 5.81 -13.63 -4.15
N THR A 81 6.05 -12.40 -3.69
CA THR A 81 5.78 -11.99 -2.31
C THR A 81 4.27 -11.99 -2.05
N LYS A 82 3.51 -11.40 -2.97
CA LYS A 82 2.05 -11.43 -2.95
C LYS A 82 1.53 -12.87 -2.99
N TYR A 83 2.05 -13.71 -3.88
CA TYR A 83 1.69 -15.13 -3.92
C TYR A 83 1.87 -15.81 -2.56
N HIS A 84 3.03 -15.65 -1.90
CA HIS A 84 3.28 -16.29 -0.61
C HIS A 84 2.33 -15.78 0.49
N ASN A 85 1.99 -14.49 0.48
CA ASN A 85 1.00 -13.92 1.40
C ASN A 85 -0.39 -14.55 1.20
N TYR A 86 -0.88 -14.60 -0.04
CA TYR A 86 -2.19 -15.18 -0.35
C TYR A 86 -2.22 -16.70 -0.09
N ALA A 87 -1.18 -17.43 -0.49
CA ALA A 87 -1.05 -18.86 -0.23
C ALA A 87 -1.06 -19.16 1.28
N ARG A 88 -0.43 -18.30 2.10
CA ARG A 88 -0.49 -18.43 3.56
C ARG A 88 -1.92 -18.33 4.09
N TYR A 89 -2.70 -17.35 3.63
CA TYR A 89 -4.10 -17.19 4.05
C TYR A 89 -4.96 -18.40 3.65
N VAL A 90 -4.84 -18.86 2.40
CA VAL A 90 -5.56 -20.06 1.91
C VAL A 90 -5.23 -21.29 2.75
N LEU A 91 -3.94 -21.52 3.03
CA LEU A 91 -3.51 -22.68 3.80
C LEU A 91 -3.85 -22.57 5.31
N GLN A 92 -3.90 -21.36 5.88
CA GLN A 92 -4.41 -21.14 7.24
C GLN A 92 -5.93 -21.38 7.31
N ALA A 93 -6.67 -20.96 6.29
CA ALA A 93 -8.11 -21.18 6.20
C ALA A 93 -8.43 -22.67 6.08
N ALA A 94 -7.66 -23.42 5.30
CA ALA A 94 -7.77 -24.87 5.22
C ALA A 94 -7.67 -25.54 6.61
N GLU A 95 -6.73 -25.09 7.44
CA GLU A 95 -6.55 -25.58 8.82
C GLU A 95 -7.63 -25.08 9.79
N GLY A 96 -8.46 -24.10 9.41
CA GLY A 96 -9.39 -23.42 10.31
C GLY A 96 -8.72 -22.43 11.25
N LYS A 97 -7.53 -21.92 10.91
CA LYS A 97 -6.75 -20.95 11.69
C LYS A 97 -6.70 -19.55 11.07
N PHE A 98 -7.50 -19.30 10.04
CA PHE A 98 -7.60 -17.97 9.44
C PHE A 98 -8.51 -17.10 10.30
N ASP A 99 -7.94 -16.06 10.89
CA ASP A 99 -8.66 -15.07 11.66
C ASP A 99 -9.04 -13.88 10.76
N ILE A 100 -10.35 -13.67 10.62
CA ILE A 100 -10.93 -12.62 9.77
C ILE A 100 -10.66 -11.24 10.35
N GLU A 101 -10.71 -11.09 11.68
CA GLU A 101 -10.55 -9.80 12.34
C GLU A 101 -9.08 -9.37 12.31
N ASP A 102 -8.14 -10.29 12.58
CA ASP A 102 -6.70 -10.02 12.43
C ASP A 102 -6.35 -9.57 10.99
N TYR A 103 -6.91 -10.22 9.98
CA TYR A 103 -6.71 -9.80 8.58
C TYR A 103 -7.24 -8.39 8.32
N ARG A 104 -8.42 -8.05 8.82
CA ARG A 104 -9.04 -6.72 8.64
C ARG A 104 -8.21 -5.64 9.33
N ASP A 105 -7.77 -5.88 10.55
CA ASP A 105 -6.94 -4.96 11.32
C ASP A 105 -5.61 -4.70 10.64
N LYS A 106 -4.95 -5.76 10.14
CA LYS A 106 -3.72 -5.62 9.37
C LYS A 106 -3.93 -4.78 8.10
N LYS A 107 -5.01 -5.04 7.36
CA LYS A 107 -5.34 -4.31 6.13
C LYS A 107 -5.71 -2.84 6.41
N ALA A 108 -6.36 -2.55 7.53
CA ALA A 108 -6.65 -1.19 7.96
C ALA A 108 -5.35 -0.43 8.32
N ARG A 109 -4.44 -1.09 9.04
CA ARG A 109 -3.12 -0.54 9.38
C ARG A 109 -2.27 -0.24 8.15
N GLU A 110 -2.24 -1.16 7.17
CA GLU A 110 -1.54 -0.94 5.90
C GLU A 110 -2.09 0.28 5.14
N ARG A 111 -3.42 0.48 5.11
CA ARG A 111 -4.03 1.69 4.53
C ARG A 111 -3.61 2.96 5.26
N SER A 112 -3.61 2.94 6.59
CA SER A 112 -3.16 4.08 7.39
C SER A 112 -1.71 4.46 7.08
N TYR A 113 -0.81 3.48 6.95
CA TYR A 113 0.57 3.75 6.56
C TYR A 113 0.65 4.36 5.16
N TYR A 114 -0.09 3.83 4.19
CA TYR A 114 -0.11 4.37 2.84
C TYR A 114 -0.62 5.82 2.80
N GLU A 115 -1.65 6.14 3.57
CA GLU A 115 -2.17 7.51 3.68
C GLU A 115 -1.16 8.48 4.30
N VAL A 116 -0.48 8.06 5.37
CA VAL A 116 0.58 8.87 6.00
C VAL A 116 1.73 9.09 5.02
N SER A 117 2.23 8.03 4.38
CA SER A 117 3.30 8.15 3.37
C SER A 117 2.88 9.03 2.20
N ARG A 118 1.63 8.93 1.73
CA ARG A 118 1.11 9.78 0.65
C ARG A 118 1.06 11.25 1.05
N LYS A 119 0.59 11.57 2.26
CA LYS A 119 0.60 12.95 2.78
C LYS A 119 2.02 13.49 2.88
N MET A 120 2.93 12.72 3.47
CA MET A 120 4.34 13.09 3.61
C MET A 120 5.01 13.37 2.25
N LEU A 121 4.73 12.57 1.23
CA LEU A 121 5.27 12.77 -0.13
C LEU A 121 4.63 13.97 -0.84
N ALA A 122 3.33 14.20 -0.66
CA ALA A 122 2.63 15.33 -1.25
C ALA A 122 3.07 16.67 -0.65
N ASP A 123 3.28 16.71 0.67
CA ASP A 123 3.70 17.92 1.37
C ASP A 123 5.17 18.26 1.03
N THR A 124 6.07 17.27 1.02
CA THR A 124 7.51 17.52 0.83
C THR A 124 7.90 17.92 -0.60
N GLU A 125 7.35 17.30 -1.65
CA GLU A 125 7.78 17.62 -3.02
C GLU A 125 7.29 19.01 -3.47
N GLN A 126 6.11 19.41 -3.00
CA GLN A 126 5.49 20.67 -3.40
C GLN A 126 6.00 21.86 -2.57
N GLU A 127 6.17 21.67 -1.26
CA GLU A 127 6.77 22.69 -0.40
C GLU A 127 8.23 22.95 -0.77
N THR A 128 9.01 21.90 -1.10
CA THR A 128 10.40 22.09 -1.52
C THR A 128 10.52 22.86 -2.84
N LYS A 129 9.67 22.58 -3.84
CA LYS A 129 9.65 23.35 -5.10
C LYS A 129 9.25 24.81 -4.89
N CYS A 130 8.24 25.05 -4.05
CA CYS A 130 7.81 26.41 -3.70
C CYS A 130 8.92 27.16 -2.94
N ALA A 131 9.55 26.52 -1.95
CA ALA A 131 10.64 27.10 -1.17
C ALA A 131 11.87 27.44 -2.03
N VAL A 132 12.27 26.57 -2.96
CA VAL A 132 13.38 26.84 -3.90
C VAL A 132 13.04 28.00 -4.84
N ALA A 133 11.80 28.06 -5.35
CA ALA A 133 11.37 29.15 -6.22
C ALA A 133 11.35 30.49 -5.47
N LEU A 134 10.86 30.51 -4.23
CA LEU A 134 10.87 31.69 -3.37
C LEU A 134 12.30 32.14 -2.99
N ALA A 135 13.20 31.21 -2.69
CA ALA A 135 14.61 31.51 -2.44
C ALA A 135 15.29 32.15 -3.66
N THR A 136 14.92 31.71 -4.86
CA THR A 136 15.41 32.29 -6.12
C THR A 136 14.89 33.71 -6.33
N VAL A 137 13.59 33.94 -6.07
CA VAL A 137 12.99 35.29 -6.09
C VAL A 137 13.66 36.22 -5.08
N GLN A 138 13.95 35.74 -3.87
CA GLN A 138 14.68 36.49 -2.86
C GLN A 138 16.10 36.85 -3.33
N ALA A 139 16.82 35.93 -3.93
CA ALA A 139 18.16 36.18 -4.49
C ALA A 139 18.13 37.22 -5.62
N LEU A 140 17.10 37.20 -6.47
CA LEU A 140 16.91 38.19 -7.53
C LEU A 140 16.68 39.60 -6.95
N PHE A 141 15.85 39.74 -5.91
CA PHE A 141 15.68 41.02 -5.21
C PHE A 141 16.99 41.52 -4.57
N GLN A 142 17.79 40.62 -4.00
CA GLN A 142 19.07 40.96 -3.39
C GLN A 142 20.14 41.40 -4.40
N SER A 143 19.99 41.06 -5.67
CA SER A 143 20.96 41.45 -6.72
C SER A 143 21.00 42.96 -6.97
N GLY A 144 19.95 43.70 -6.60
CA GLY A 144 19.86 45.15 -6.73
C GLY A 144 19.77 45.68 -8.17
N LYS A 145 19.71 44.80 -9.18
CA LYS A 145 19.57 45.18 -10.59
C LYS A 145 18.10 45.30 -10.96
N ALA A 146 17.75 46.31 -11.76
CA ALA A 146 16.36 46.60 -12.13
C ALA A 146 15.70 45.45 -12.93
N ASP A 147 16.45 44.84 -13.84
CA ASP A 147 16.04 43.68 -14.65
C ASP A 147 15.75 42.43 -13.78
N ALA A 148 16.62 42.17 -12.80
CA ALA A 148 16.44 41.07 -11.86
C ALA A 148 15.25 41.29 -10.92
N CYS A 149 15.01 42.53 -10.47
CA CYS A 149 13.82 42.88 -9.70
C CYS A 149 12.53 42.69 -10.51
N GLU A 150 12.52 43.06 -11.79
CA GLU A 150 11.37 42.82 -12.67
C GLU A 150 11.10 41.32 -12.82
N LEU A 151 12.13 40.52 -13.08
CA LEU A 151 12.02 39.07 -13.19
C LEU A 151 11.54 38.43 -11.86
N ALA A 152 11.99 38.96 -10.73
CA ALA A 152 11.55 38.53 -9.40
C ALA A 152 10.05 38.77 -9.21
N LEU A 153 9.56 39.94 -9.59
CA LEU A 153 8.13 40.31 -9.49
C LEU A 153 7.26 39.46 -10.42
N GLN A 154 7.70 39.23 -11.66
CA GLN A 154 6.98 38.35 -12.59
C GLN A 154 6.91 36.91 -12.08
N SER A 155 8.01 36.41 -11.55
CA SER A 155 8.09 35.06 -10.95
C SER A 155 7.21 34.94 -9.71
N LEU A 156 7.18 35.99 -8.86
CA LEU A 156 6.30 36.03 -7.70
C LEU A 156 4.82 36.05 -8.11
N ALA A 157 4.45 36.90 -9.08
CA ALA A 157 3.09 36.97 -9.60
C ALA A 157 2.61 35.61 -10.13
N PHE A 158 3.46 34.92 -10.90
CA PHE A 158 3.19 33.56 -11.38
C PHE A 158 2.99 32.55 -10.24
N LEU A 159 3.86 32.60 -9.21
CA LEU A 159 3.78 31.69 -8.05
C LEU A 159 2.56 31.93 -7.18
N THR A 160 1.98 33.14 -7.18
CA THR A 160 0.80 33.48 -6.36
C THR A 160 -0.54 33.36 -7.08
N ASP A 161 -0.54 33.17 -8.41
CA ASP A 161 -1.78 33.03 -9.18
C ASP A 161 -2.22 31.56 -9.26
N PRO A 162 -3.39 31.17 -8.70
CA PRO A 162 -3.90 29.81 -8.77
C PRO A 162 -4.38 29.39 -10.18
N SER A 163 -4.48 30.32 -11.12
CA SER A 163 -4.82 30.06 -12.53
C SER A 163 -3.61 29.59 -13.33
N HIS A 164 -2.40 29.98 -12.89
CA HIS A 164 -1.13 29.68 -13.55
C HIS A 164 -0.24 28.72 -12.75
N SER A 165 -0.41 28.67 -11.43
CA SER A 165 0.22 27.71 -10.52
C SER A 165 -0.83 26.81 -9.86
N ARG A 166 -0.43 25.65 -9.34
CA ARG A 166 -1.36 24.80 -8.57
C ARG A 166 -1.81 25.55 -7.32
N SER A 167 -3.09 25.41 -6.93
CA SER A 167 -3.68 26.11 -5.78
C SER A 167 -2.88 25.99 -4.49
N GLU A 168 -2.25 24.84 -4.25
CA GLU A 168 -1.38 24.58 -3.09
C GLU A 168 -0.10 25.44 -3.11
N ILE A 169 0.52 25.63 -4.29
CA ILE A 169 1.71 26.50 -4.46
C ILE A 169 1.30 27.96 -4.30
N ALA A 170 0.21 28.37 -4.95
CA ALA A 170 -0.32 29.73 -4.84
C ALA A 170 -0.57 30.13 -3.38
N LEU A 171 -1.16 29.21 -2.61
CA LEU A 171 -1.46 29.41 -1.21
C LEU A 171 -0.19 29.41 -0.34
N SER A 172 0.77 28.52 -0.61
CA SER A 172 2.05 28.48 0.10
C SER A 172 2.91 29.73 -0.18
N ALA A 173 3.04 30.13 -1.45
CA ALA A 173 3.73 31.35 -1.85
C ALA A 173 3.06 32.60 -1.29
N GLY A 174 1.73 32.69 -1.36
CA GLY A 174 0.96 33.77 -0.76
C GLY A 174 1.18 33.87 0.75
N ARG A 175 1.19 32.74 1.46
CA ARG A 175 1.53 32.70 2.89
C ARG A 175 2.96 33.17 3.14
N ALA A 176 3.95 32.74 2.37
CA ALA A 176 5.34 33.14 2.55
C ALA A 176 5.55 34.64 2.33
N VAL A 177 4.84 35.24 1.37
CA VAL A 177 4.86 36.69 1.11
C VAL A 177 4.18 37.47 2.24
N LEU A 178 3.01 37.01 2.71
CA LEU A 178 2.22 37.70 3.74
C LEU A 178 2.80 37.54 5.15
N ALA A 179 3.32 36.36 5.49
CA ALA A 179 3.86 36.07 6.81
C ALA A 179 5.30 36.59 6.99
N GLY A 180 5.99 36.93 5.89
CA GLY A 180 7.44 37.09 5.88
C GLY A 180 8.13 35.75 6.13
N SER A 181 9.33 35.55 5.59
CA SER A 181 10.11 34.33 5.82
C SER A 181 10.54 34.25 7.30
N ASN A 182 9.66 33.79 8.18
CA ASN A 182 9.94 33.57 9.60
C ASN A 182 10.67 32.23 9.79
N ASN A 183 11.93 32.18 9.35
CA ASN A 183 12.94 31.38 10.05
C ASN A 183 13.31 32.08 11.37
N ALA A 184 12.33 32.21 12.26
CA ALA A 184 12.51 32.63 13.65
C ALA A 184 12.33 31.43 14.58
N THR A 185 13.07 30.36 14.32
CA THR A 185 13.42 29.35 15.32
C THR A 185 14.91 29.48 15.59
N GLY A 186 15.27 30.29 16.58
CA GLY A 186 16.66 30.57 16.94
C GLY A 186 16.79 31.73 17.90
N GLY A 187 16.16 31.62 19.08
CA GLY A 187 16.43 32.51 20.21
C GLY A 187 17.88 32.36 20.66
N GLY A 188 18.76 33.20 20.11
CA GLY A 188 20.12 33.40 20.60
C GLY A 188 20.08 34.35 21.79
N ASP A 189 19.99 33.77 22.99
CA ASP A 189 20.20 34.46 24.25
C ASP A 189 21.66 34.96 24.28
N LYS A 190 21.86 36.29 24.21
CA LYS A 190 23.15 36.92 24.46
C LYS A 190 23.17 37.35 25.93
N PRO A 191 24.12 36.87 26.76
CA PRO A 191 24.25 37.41 28.10
C PRO A 191 24.85 38.83 28.02
N ASP A 192 24.17 39.76 28.66
CA ASP A 192 24.62 41.13 28.89
C ASP A 192 25.93 41.13 29.70
N ILE A 193 26.95 41.80 29.16
CA ILE A 193 28.15 42.19 29.89
C ILE A 193 27.85 43.53 30.57
N ARG A 194 27.93 43.55 31.90
CA ARG A 194 28.23 44.75 32.69
C ARG A 194 29.59 44.58 33.35
#